data_AF-A0A1F8ZPI0-F1
#
_entry.id   AF-A0A1F8ZPI0-F1
#
_cell.length_a   1.000
_cell.length_b   1.000
_cell.length_c   1.000
_cell.angle_alpha   90.00
_cell.angle_beta   90.00
_cell.angle_gamma   90.00
#
_symmetry.space_group_name_H-M   'P 1'
#
loop_
_entity.id
_entity.type
_entity.pdbx_description
1 polymer ?
#
loop_
_entity_poly.entity_id
_entity_poly.type
_entity_poly.pdbx_seq_one_letter_code
_entity_poly.pdbx_strand_id
1 'polypeptide(L)' 'MNTKKVAPSYEDYVKGIRELKPEEQLNLVEIISAQLKKSLAEKKIKHNIMELEGLGADLWKGIDAQEYVRKERDSWG' A
#
# COMPACT_ATOMS: atom_id res chain seq x y z
N MET A 1 -19.97 -39.51 5.65
CA MET A 1 -19.48 -38.81 6.85
C MET A 1 -18.98 -37.44 6.44
N ASN A 2 -19.72 -36.37 6.73
CA ASN A 2 -19.31 -35.00 6.38
C ASN A 2 -18.34 -34.48 7.44
N THR A 3 -17.05 -34.38 7.11
CA THR A 3 -16.08 -33.69 7.96
C THR A 3 -16.24 -32.18 7.75
N LYS A 4 -17.01 -31.53 8.63
CA LYS A 4 -16.95 -30.06 8.75
C LYS A 4 -15.52 -29.73 9.19
N LYS A 5 -14.70 -29.13 8.31
CA LYS A 5 -13.41 -28.54 8.68
C LYS A 5 -13.68 -27.39 9.65
N VAL A 6 -13.47 -27.63 10.93
CA VAL A 6 -13.48 -26.58 11.96
C VAL A 6 -12.22 -25.75 11.73
N ALA A 7 -12.37 -24.42 11.63
CA ALA A 7 -11.23 -23.53 11.51
C ALA A 7 -10.36 -23.65 12.78
N PRO A 8 -9.02 -23.71 12.65
CA PRO A 8 -8.13 -23.78 13.82
C PRO A 8 -8.33 -22.55 14.70
N SER A 9 -8.34 -22.76 16.02
CA SER A 9 -8.36 -21.70 17.00
C SER A 9 -6.99 -21.01 17.10
N TYR A 10 -6.94 -19.84 17.73
CA TYR A 10 -5.67 -19.14 17.99
C TYR A 10 -4.65 -20.03 18.74
N GLU A 11 -5.14 -20.81 19.70
CA GLU A 11 -4.31 -21.72 20.49
C GLU A 11 -3.68 -22.83 19.65
N ASP A 12 -4.37 -23.28 18.59
CA ASP A 12 -3.85 -24.31 17.68
C ASP A 12 -2.66 -23.77 16.86
N TYR A 13 -2.71 -22.50 16.45
CA TYR A 13 -1.56 -21.84 15.81
C TYR A 13 -0.39 -21.69 16.78
N VAL A 14 -0.64 -21.28 18.03
CA VAL A 14 0.41 -21.13 19.04
C VAL A 14 1.09 -22.48 19.32
N LYS A 15 0.33 -23.57 19.39
CA LYS A 15 0.88 -24.92 19.54
C LYS A 15 1.70 -25.32 18.31
N GLY A 16 1.15 -25.16 17.11
CA GLY A 16 1.85 -25.50 15.87
C GLY A 16 3.17 -24.74 15.69
N ILE A 17 3.21 -23.45 16.04
CA ILE A 17 4.45 -22.65 15.97
C ILE A 17 5.54 -23.19 16.90
N ARG A 18 5.16 -23.67 18.10
CA ARG A 18 6.12 -24.24 19.06
C ARG A 18 6.73 -25.56 18.59
N GLU A 19 6.04 -26.28 17.72
CA GLU A 19 6.50 -27.57 17.15
C GLU A 19 7.46 -27.38 15.96
N LEU A 20 7.49 -26.18 15.36
CA LEU A 20 8.40 -25.83 14.27
C LEU A 20 9.85 -25.71 14.76
N LYS A 21 10.80 -26.00 13.86
CA LYS A 21 12.22 -25.72 14.10
C LYS A 21 12.47 -24.20 14.18
N PRO A 22 13.54 -23.76 14.87
CA PRO A 22 13.85 -22.33 14.98
C PRO A 22 13.95 -21.59 13.63
N GLU A 23 14.52 -22.25 12.61
CA GLU A 23 14.62 -21.69 11.25
C GLU A 23 13.25 -21.51 10.58
N GLU A 24 12.34 -22.47 10.77
CA GLU A 24 10.98 -22.43 10.25
C GLU A 24 10.13 -21.36 10.96
N GLN A 25 10.33 -21.19 12.27
CA GLN A 25 9.72 -20.10 13.04
C GLN A 25 10.19 -18.73 12.51
N LEU A 26 11.49 -18.58 12.23
CA LEU A 26 12.04 -17.34 11.70
C LEU A 26 11.47 -17.00 10.32
N ASN A 27 11.41 -17.99 9.41
CA ASN A 27 10.76 -17.83 8.11
C ASN A 27 9.28 -17.44 8.24
N LEU A 28 8.56 -18.03 9.20
CA LEU A 28 7.16 -17.70 9.46
C LEU A 28 7.00 -16.26 9.95
N VAL A 29 7.89 -15.78 10.82
CA VAL A 29 7.92 -14.38 11.26
C VAL A 29 8.13 -13.43 10.08
N GLU A 30 9.02 -13.76 9.14
CA GLU A 30 9.26 -12.95 7.95
C GLU A 30 8.02 -12.85 7.07
N ILE A 31 7.37 -13.99 6.79
CA ILE A 31 6.14 -14.06 5.99
C ILE A 31 5.02 -13.24 6.64
N ILE A 32 4.76 -13.44 7.93
CA ILE A 32 3.71 -12.72 8.67
C ILE A 32 4.02 -11.22 8.69
N SER A 33 5.28 -10.84 8.92
CA SER A 33 5.70 -9.43 8.93
C SER A 33 5.48 -8.77 7.58
N ALA A 34 5.83 -9.43 6.47
CA ALA A 34 5.61 -8.93 5.12
C ALA A 34 4.11 -8.74 4.81
N GLN A 35 3.28 -9.73 5.17
CA GLN A 35 1.83 -9.66 5.00
C GLN A 35 1.20 -8.52 5.82
N LEU A 36 1.61 -8.36 7.08
CA LEU A 36 1.13 -7.27 7.93
C LEU A 36 1.55 -5.91 7.39
N LYS A 37 2.80 -5.74 6.95
CA LYS A 37 3.26 -4.50 6.32
C LYS A 37 2.41 -4.16 5.10
N LYS A 38 2.10 -5.13 4.24
CA LYS A 38 1.23 -4.93 3.07
C LYS A 38 -0.19 -4.55 3.46
N SER A 39 -0.82 -5.27 4.38
CA SER A 39 -2.18 -4.98 4.85
C SER A 39 -2.29 -3.61 5.52
N LEU A 40 -1.28 -3.22 6.29
CA LEU A 40 -1.21 -1.90 6.94
C LEU A 40 -0.88 -0.78 5.93
N ALA A 41 -0.10 -1.06 4.90
CA ALA A 41 0.15 -0.13 3.80
C ALA A 41 -1.11 0.05 2.92
N GLU A 42 -1.90 -0.99 2.68
CA GLU A 42 -3.20 -0.88 2.01
C GLU A 42 -4.23 -0.11 2.84
N LYS A 43 -4.08 -0.11 4.18
CA LYS A 43 -4.81 0.80 5.07
C LYS A 43 -4.28 2.23 5.04
N LYS A 44 -3.09 2.49 4.51
CA LYS A 44 -2.59 3.86 4.35
C LYS A 44 -3.28 4.52 3.16
N ILE A 45 -4.29 5.30 3.54
CA ILE A 45 -4.77 6.52 2.89
C ILE A 45 -5.48 6.25 1.55
N LYS A 46 -6.81 6.32 1.61
CA LYS A 46 -7.60 6.71 0.44
C LYS A 46 -7.21 8.16 0.12
N HIS A 47 -6.29 8.35 -0.81
CA HIS A 47 -5.89 9.67 -1.27
C HIS A 47 -7.11 10.40 -1.82
N ASN A 48 -7.35 11.61 -1.33
CA ASN A 48 -8.33 12.51 -1.90
C ASN A 48 -7.64 13.39 -2.95
N ILE A 49 -8.26 13.58 -4.12
CA ILE A 49 -7.75 14.51 -5.15
C ILE A 49 -7.53 15.93 -4.59
N MET A 50 -8.28 16.32 -3.55
CA MET A 50 -8.10 17.59 -2.84
C MET A 50 -6.74 17.73 -2.14
N GLU A 51 -6.01 16.64 -1.89
CA GLU A 51 -4.63 16.70 -1.38
C GLU A 51 -3.66 17.34 -2.38
N LEU A 52 -4.03 17.40 -3.66
CA LEU A 52 -3.24 18.02 -4.73
C LEU A 52 -3.62 19.49 -4.98
N GLU A 53 -4.66 20.00 -4.32
CA GLU A 53 -5.10 21.39 -4.48
C GLU A 53 -3.99 22.34 -3.99
N GLY A 54 -3.68 23.35 -4.81
CA GLY A 54 -2.69 24.38 -4.45
C GLY A 54 -1.22 23.99 -4.65
N LEU A 55 -0.87 22.71 -4.81
CA LEU A 55 0.51 22.28 -5.04
C LEU A 55 1.12 22.87 -6.34
N GLY A 56 0.29 23.20 -7.32
CA GLY A 56 0.73 23.85 -8.55
C GLY A 56 1.04 25.35 -8.39
N ALA A 57 0.47 26.06 -7.41
CA ALA A 57 0.52 27.52 -7.38
C ALA A 57 1.95 28.07 -7.35
N ASP A 58 2.83 27.44 -6.57
CA ASP A 58 4.23 27.84 -6.47
C ASP A 58 5.05 27.46 -7.72
N LEU A 59 4.71 26.35 -8.39
CA LEU A 59 5.35 25.92 -9.64
C LEU A 59 5.03 26.87 -10.81
N TRP A 60 3.81 27.42 -10.81
CA TRP A 60 3.35 28.36 -11.85
C TRP A 60 3.75 29.81 -11.55
N LYS A 61 4.41 30.08 -10.43
CA LYS A 61 4.82 31.43 -10.04
C LYS A 61 5.89 31.97 -11.00
N GLY A 62 5.57 33.09 -11.65
CA GLY A 62 6.46 33.72 -12.63
C GLY A 62 6.37 33.12 -14.04
N ILE A 63 5.49 32.14 -14.26
CA ILE A 63 5.15 31.64 -15.59
C ILE A 63 3.94 32.43 -16.12
N ASP A 64 4.07 33.05 -17.29
CA ASP A 64 2.93 33.61 -18.01
C ASP A 64 2.11 32.45 -18.60
N ALA A 65 0.97 32.16 -17.97
CA ALA A 65 0.07 31.10 -18.39
C ALA A 65 -0.41 31.27 -19.85
N GLN A 66 -0.60 32.51 -20.31
CA GLN A 66 -1.08 32.81 -21.65
C GLN A 66 0.01 32.65 -22.71
N GLU A 67 1.26 32.93 -22.37
CA GLU A 67 2.42 32.62 -23.22
C GLU A 67 2.66 31.11 -23.30
N TYR A 68 2.58 30.41 -22.17
CA TYR A 68 2.73 28.96 -22.11
C TYR A 68 1.71 28.24 -23.00
N VAL A 69 0.42 28.60 -22.89
CA VAL A 69 -0.65 28.02 -23.72
C VAL A 69 -0.46 28.32 -25.21
N ARG A 70 0.08 29.49 -25.57
CA ARG A 70 0.37 29.82 -26.97
C ARG A 70 1.46 28.90 -27.54
N LYS A 71 2.57 28.72 -26.81
CA LYS A 71 3.65 27.80 -27.21
C LYS A 71 3.17 26.36 -27.38
N GLU A 72 2.32 25.90 -26.47
CA GLU A 72 1.73 24.55 -26.57
C GLU A 72 0.76 24.41 -27.75
N ARG A 73 0.02 25.47 -28.13
CA ARG A 73 -0.82 25.41 -29.34
C ARG A 73 0.01 25.39 -30.61
N ASP A 74 1.10 26.14 -30.64
CA ASP A 74 2.00 26.19 -31.79
C ASP A 74 2.79 24.87 -31.94
N SER A 75 3.03 24.13 -30.85
CA SER A 75 3.74 22.83 -30.89
C SER A 75 2.85 21.64 -31.24
N TRP A 76 1.53 21.77 -31.09
CA TRP A 76 0.53 20.74 -31.44
C TRP A 76 -0.27 21.06 -32.71
N GLY A 77 -0.13 22.28 -33.26
CA GLY A 77 -0.74 22.73 -34.51
C GLY A 77 0.06 22.35 -35.75
#